data_AF-F4PJS1-F1
#
_entry.id   AF-F4PJS1-F1
#
_cell.length_a   1.000
_cell.length_b   1.000
_cell.length_c   1.000
_cell.angle_alpha   90.00
_cell.angle_beta   90.00
_cell.angle_gamma   90.00
#
_symmetry.space_group_name_H-M   'P 1'
#
loop_
_entity.id
_entity.type
_entity.pdbx_description
1 polymer ?
#
loop_
_entity_poly.entity_id
_entity_poly.type
_entity_poly.pdbx_seq_one_letter_code
_entity_poly.pdbx_strand_id
1 'polypeptide(L)'
;MISICLELCLEFIGLVESGEFYVLSIGGMSSSSTSSEQQEDLNPTSSKITVFNVSGSTAGSSSGDFHIYRTQRRKEIDRLETMEKESQLDQENREFLTRREETKKVEEQKVKRKAEQRKKKKQNRTHAQIRKKLNEQLEATTITTTTTKNNENDDDDEDEKENKKDD
;
A
#
# COMPACT_ATOMS: atom_id res chain seq x y z
N MET A 1 20.92 33.58 -28.77
CA MET A 1 20.77 32.12 -28.58
C MET A 1 20.47 31.70 -27.14
N ILE A 2 20.70 32.55 -26.12
CA ILE A 2 20.40 32.22 -24.71
C ILE A 2 18.97 32.65 -24.28
N SER A 3 18.37 33.66 -24.93
CA SER A 3 17.00 34.13 -24.58
C SER A 3 15.87 33.17 -24.91
N ILE A 4 15.95 32.39 -26.00
CA ILE A 4 14.85 31.50 -26.43
C ILE A 4 14.72 30.29 -25.49
N CYS A 5 15.79 29.93 -24.76
CA CYS A 5 15.76 28.83 -23.79
C CYS A 5 15.07 29.20 -22.46
N LEU A 6 15.00 30.48 -22.09
CA LEU A 6 14.39 30.88 -20.82
C LEU A 6 12.87 31.05 -20.94
N GLU A 7 12.36 31.45 -22.12
CA GLU A 7 10.91 31.53 -22.37
C GLU A 7 10.24 30.15 -22.45
N LEU A 8 10.91 29.13 -23.00
CA LEU A 8 10.40 27.75 -23.00
C LEU A 8 10.45 27.06 -21.63
N CYS A 9 11.28 27.55 -20.70
CA CYS A 9 11.39 26.98 -19.35
C CYS A 9 10.28 27.48 -18.41
N LEU A 10 9.72 28.67 -18.63
CA LEU A 10 8.71 29.24 -17.73
C LEU A 10 7.28 28.76 -18.03
N GLU A 11 6.98 28.34 -19.25
CA GLU A 11 5.70 27.65 -19.55
C GLU A 11 5.66 26.20 -19.04
N PHE A 12 6.82 25.57 -18.82
CA PHE A 12 6.88 24.19 -18.30
C PHE A 12 6.76 24.11 -16.77
N ILE A 13 7.00 25.21 -16.05
CA ILE A 13 6.92 25.25 -14.57
C ILE A 13 5.49 25.58 -14.07
N GLY A 14 4.60 26.07 -14.94
CA GLY A 14 3.23 26.44 -14.59
C GLY A 14 2.19 25.31 -14.60
N LEU A 15 2.56 24.07 -14.97
CA LEU A 15 1.61 22.96 -15.12
C LEU A 15 1.88 21.79 -14.14
N VAL A 16 2.28 22.11 -12.91
CA VAL A 16 2.41 21.14 -11.81
C VAL A 16 1.55 21.57 -10.62
N GLU A 17 0.28 21.87 -10.89
CA GLU A 17 -0.75 21.99 -9.84
C GLU A 17 -2.03 21.20 -10.13
N SER A 18 -2.06 20.41 -11.19
CA SER A 18 -3.08 19.39 -11.40
C SER A 18 -2.44 18.14 -11.99
N GLY A 19 -2.29 17.12 -11.15
CA GLY A 19 -1.81 15.81 -11.57
C GLY A 19 -2.82 15.12 -12.47
N GLU A 20 -2.79 15.41 -13.76
CA GLU A 20 -3.36 14.57 -14.80
C GLU A 20 -2.27 14.15 -15.77
N PHE A 21 -1.78 12.94 -15.55
CA PHE A 21 -0.88 12.22 -16.43
C PHE A 21 -1.70 11.66 -17.61
N TYR A 22 -1.75 12.40 -18.73
CA TYR A 22 -2.39 11.93 -19.96
C TYR A 22 -1.58 10.80 -20.59
N VAL A 23 -2.02 9.56 -20.36
CA VAL A 23 -1.56 8.39 -21.12
C VAL A 23 -2.28 8.39 -22.45
N LEU A 24 -1.55 8.56 -23.55
CA LEU A 24 -2.07 8.47 -24.91
C LEU A 24 -2.43 7.00 -25.21
N SER A 25 -3.66 6.61 -24.87
CA SER A 25 -4.22 5.30 -25.16
C SER A 25 -4.77 5.28 -26.59
N ILE A 26 -3.98 4.75 -27.52
CA ILE A 26 -4.42 4.45 -28.87
C ILE A 26 -5.09 3.07 -28.84
N GLY A 27 -6.42 3.04 -28.84
CA GLY A 27 -7.20 1.85 -29.17
C GLY A 27 -8.23 1.43 -28.13
N GLY A 28 -9.51 1.61 -28.46
CA GLY A 28 -10.61 0.91 -27.83
C GLY A 28 -11.82 1.78 -27.48
N MET A 29 -12.55 2.30 -28.48
CA MET A 29 -13.94 2.73 -28.28
C MET A 29 -14.83 1.51 -28.06
N SER A 30 -15.37 1.35 -26.86
CA SER A 30 -16.66 0.72 -26.48
C SER A 30 -16.59 0.54 -24.95
N SER A 31 -17.47 1.07 -24.11
CA SER A 31 -18.89 1.32 -24.23
C SER A 31 -19.33 2.35 -23.18
N SER A 32 -20.06 3.38 -23.64
CA SER A 32 -21.19 4.01 -22.96
C SER A 32 -21.20 4.05 -21.43
N SER A 33 -20.79 5.19 -20.89
CA SER A 33 -21.32 5.73 -19.64
C SER A 33 -22.81 6.06 -19.83
N THR A 34 -23.68 5.10 -19.54
CA THR A 34 -25.12 5.30 -19.38
C THR A 34 -25.48 5.09 -17.92
N SER A 35 -25.94 6.18 -17.31
CA SER A 35 -26.78 6.26 -16.12
C SER A 35 -26.41 5.43 -14.88
N SER A 36 -26.16 6.17 -13.80
CA SER A 36 -26.60 5.82 -12.46
C SER A 36 -28.14 5.62 -12.44
N GLU A 37 -28.62 4.48 -12.91
CA GLU A 37 -30.02 4.08 -12.81
C GLU A 37 -30.04 2.61 -12.40
N GLN A 38 -30.41 2.41 -11.13
CA GLN A 38 -30.97 1.17 -10.60
C GLN A 38 -30.15 -0.08 -10.91
N GLN A 39 -29.09 -0.27 -10.14
CA GLN A 39 -28.63 -1.62 -9.84
C GLN A 39 -29.73 -2.25 -8.97
N GLU A 40 -30.81 -2.73 -9.62
CA GLU A 40 -31.79 -3.60 -8.98
C GLU A 40 -31.00 -4.79 -8.45
N ASP A 41 -31.03 -4.93 -7.12
CA ASP A 41 -30.34 -5.97 -6.38
C ASP A 41 -30.67 -7.32 -7.04
N LEU A 42 -29.67 -7.93 -7.70
CA LEU A 42 -29.71 -9.30 -8.20
C LEU A 42 -29.77 -10.32 -7.05
N ASN A 43 -30.34 -9.95 -5.91
CA ASN A 43 -30.61 -10.85 -4.83
C ASN A 43 -31.86 -11.66 -5.20
N PRO A 44 -31.73 -12.96 -5.58
CA PRO A 44 -32.86 -13.79 -6.01
C PRO A 44 -33.88 -14.04 -4.89
N THR A 45 -33.67 -13.48 -3.69
CA THR A 45 -34.50 -13.68 -2.50
C THR A 45 -35.36 -12.47 -2.11
N SER A 46 -35.24 -11.32 -2.78
CA SER A 46 -35.89 -10.07 -2.33
C SER A 46 -37.42 -10.05 -2.49
N SER A 47 -37.97 -10.82 -3.45
CA SER A 47 -39.42 -10.85 -3.68
C SER A 47 -40.02 -12.24 -3.46
N LYS A 48 -41.22 -12.26 -2.87
CA LYS A 48 -42.04 -13.47 -2.75
C LYS A 48 -42.30 -14.04 -4.14
N ILE A 49 -41.64 -15.13 -4.50
CA ILE A 49 -41.82 -15.81 -5.79
C ILE A 49 -43.20 -16.45 -5.82
N THR A 50 -44.19 -15.73 -6.34
CA THR A 50 -45.53 -16.28 -6.59
C THR A 50 -45.50 -17.00 -7.94
N VAL A 51 -45.48 -18.33 -7.89
CA VAL A 51 -45.62 -19.17 -9.09
C VAL A 51 -47.10 -19.26 -9.45
N PHE A 52 -47.49 -18.76 -10.62
CA PHE A 52 -48.89 -18.68 -11.05
C PHE A 52 -49.41 -19.97 -11.73
N ASN A 53 -48.49 -20.87 -12.10
CA ASN A 53 -48.75 -22.08 -12.87
C ASN A 53 -48.65 -23.35 -12.00
N VAL A 54 -49.34 -23.34 -10.86
CA VAL A 54 -49.44 -24.49 -9.94
C VAL A 54 -50.76 -25.22 -10.20
N SER A 55 -50.70 -26.37 -10.89
CA SER A 55 -51.81 -27.32 -10.91
C SER A 55 -51.92 -28.02 -9.54
N GLY A 56 -53.11 -28.51 -9.19
CA GLY A 56 -53.32 -29.16 -7.90
C GLY A 56 -52.39 -30.37 -7.69
N SER A 57 -52.01 -30.66 -6.45
CA SER A 57 -51.03 -31.71 -6.10
C SER A 57 -51.41 -33.14 -6.54
N THR A 58 -52.64 -33.35 -7.00
CA THR A 58 -53.18 -34.62 -7.51
C THR A 58 -53.39 -34.62 -9.02
N ALA A 59 -53.10 -33.53 -9.73
CA ALA A 59 -53.17 -33.49 -11.19
C ALA A 59 -52.02 -34.33 -11.77
N GLY A 60 -52.33 -35.20 -12.74
CA GLY A 60 -51.31 -35.94 -13.48
C GLY A 60 -50.40 -35.00 -14.29
N SER A 61 -49.20 -35.46 -14.63
CA SER A 61 -48.26 -34.66 -15.42
C SER A 61 -48.87 -34.31 -16.78
N SER A 62 -48.96 -33.01 -17.04
CA SER A 62 -49.46 -32.45 -18.29
C SER A 62 -48.31 -32.36 -19.31
N SER A 63 -48.61 -32.41 -20.60
CA SER A 63 -47.62 -32.29 -21.67
C SER A 63 -46.83 -30.96 -21.66
N GLY A 64 -47.36 -29.93 -20.98
CA GLY A 64 -46.69 -28.65 -20.78
C GLY A 64 -45.63 -28.64 -19.67
N ASP A 65 -45.69 -29.59 -18.72
CA ASP A 65 -44.80 -29.62 -17.54
C ASP A 65 -43.34 -29.88 -17.92
N PHE A 66 -43.12 -30.61 -19.01
CA PHE A 66 -41.77 -30.88 -19.53
C PHE A 66 -41.03 -29.60 -19.90
N HIS A 67 -41.68 -28.67 -20.59
CA HIS A 67 -41.05 -27.40 -20.99
C HIS A 67 -40.82 -26.47 -19.81
N ILE A 68 -41.70 -26.53 -18.81
CA ILE A 68 -41.54 -25.82 -17.54
C ILE A 68 -40.29 -26.34 -16.82
N TYR A 69 -40.15 -27.66 -16.64
CA TYR A 69 -38.95 -28.28 -16.07
C TYR A 69 -37.68 -27.90 -16.83
N ARG A 70 -37.68 -27.97 -18.16
CA ARG A 70 -36.52 -27.61 -19.00
C ARG A 70 -36.06 -26.16 -18.79
N THR A 71 -37.00 -25.26 -18.54
CA THR A 71 -36.71 -23.84 -18.33
C THR A 71 -36.24 -23.58 -16.91
N GLN A 72 -36.90 -24.19 -15.91
CA GLN A 72 -36.49 -24.08 -14.51
C GLN A 72 -35.10 -24.70 -14.27
N ARG A 73 -34.82 -25.87 -14.88
CA ARG A 73 -33.51 -26.52 -14.75
C ARG A 73 -32.38 -25.66 -15.31
N ARG A 74 -32.59 -25.01 -16.45
CA ARG A 74 -31.58 -24.09 -17.02
C ARG A 74 -31.33 -22.91 -16.10
N LYS A 75 -32.39 -22.25 -15.62
CA LYS A 75 -32.27 -21.17 -14.63
C LYS A 75 -31.51 -21.60 -13.38
N GLU A 76 -31.76 -22.80 -12.88
CA GLU A 76 -31.07 -23.32 -11.70
C GLU A 76 -29.59 -23.63 -11.96
N ILE A 77 -29.26 -24.21 -13.12
CA ILE A 77 -27.86 -24.43 -13.52
C ILE A 77 -27.14 -23.08 -13.64
N ASP A 78 -27.73 -22.12 -14.35
CA ASP A 78 -27.16 -20.78 -14.52
C ASP A 78 -26.94 -20.08 -13.16
N ARG A 79 -27.88 -20.25 -12.22
CA ARG A 79 -27.77 -19.75 -10.85
C ARG A 79 -26.59 -20.38 -10.09
N LEU A 80 -26.45 -21.71 -10.17
CA LEU A 80 -25.35 -22.44 -9.52
C LEU A 80 -23.99 -22.04 -10.12
N GLU A 81 -23.89 -21.95 -11.45
CA GLU A 81 -22.67 -21.52 -12.12
C GLU A 81 -22.27 -20.09 -11.77
N THR A 82 -23.24 -19.18 -11.62
CA THR A 82 -22.97 -17.78 -11.25
C THR A 82 -22.43 -17.70 -9.82
N MET A 83 -23.08 -18.40 -8.88
CA MET A 83 -22.64 -18.49 -7.48
C MET A 83 -21.23 -19.08 -7.35
N GLU A 84 -20.92 -20.11 -8.14
CA GLU A 84 -19.60 -20.73 -8.14
C GLU A 84 -18.53 -19.78 -8.69
N LYS A 85 -18.81 -19.08 -9.80
CA LYS A 85 -17.89 -18.08 -10.38
C LYS A 85 -17.63 -16.93 -9.42
N GLU A 86 -18.67 -16.39 -8.77
CA GLU A 86 -18.53 -15.34 -7.75
C GLU A 86 -17.66 -15.82 -6.58
N SER A 87 -17.90 -17.03 -6.07
CA SER A 87 -17.09 -17.60 -4.99
C SER A 87 -15.62 -17.78 -5.37
N GLN A 88 -15.34 -18.18 -6.61
CA GLN A 88 -13.96 -18.32 -7.10
C GLN A 88 -13.27 -16.96 -7.20
N LEU A 89 -13.95 -15.96 -7.77
CA LEU A 89 -13.43 -14.59 -7.88
C LEU A 89 -13.16 -13.98 -6.50
N ASP A 90 -14.05 -14.15 -5.54
CA ASP A 90 -13.87 -13.66 -4.17
C ASP A 90 -12.67 -14.31 -3.49
N GLN A 91 -12.47 -15.61 -3.72
CA GLN A 91 -11.32 -16.32 -3.18
C GLN A 91 -10.00 -15.82 -3.81
N GLU A 92 -9.94 -15.72 -5.14
CA GLU A 92 -8.77 -15.20 -5.85
C GLU A 92 -8.43 -13.76 -5.42
N ASN A 93 -9.44 -12.90 -5.27
CA ASN A 93 -9.28 -11.54 -4.81
C ASN A 93 -8.73 -11.49 -3.38
N ARG A 94 -9.25 -12.33 -2.47
CA ARG A 94 -8.75 -12.43 -1.09
C ARG A 94 -7.29 -12.90 -1.05
N GLU A 95 -6.93 -13.90 -1.85
CA GLU A 95 -5.56 -14.40 -1.95
C GLU A 95 -4.61 -13.35 -2.54
N PHE A 96 -5.07 -12.58 -3.53
CA PHE A 96 -4.30 -11.49 -4.09
C PHE A 96 -4.06 -10.36 -3.08
N LEU A 97 -5.10 -9.93 -2.37
CA LEU A 97 -5.01 -8.86 -1.37
C LEU A 97 -4.08 -9.24 -0.22
N THR A 98 -4.22 -10.46 0.31
CA THR A 98 -3.33 -10.98 1.37
C THR A 98 -1.86 -10.99 0.91
N ARG A 99 -1.57 -11.52 -0.27
CA ARG A 99 -0.20 -11.51 -0.85
C ARG A 99 0.34 -10.10 -1.04
N ARG A 100 -0.49 -9.16 -1.49
CA ARG A 100 -0.11 -7.75 -1.67
C ARG A 100 0.22 -7.09 -0.33
N GLU A 101 -0.59 -7.33 0.70
CA GLU A 101 -0.36 -6.81 2.04
C GLU A 101 0.91 -7.36 2.68
N GLU A 102 1.18 -8.67 2.53
CA GLU A 102 2.41 -9.30 3.00
C GLU A 102 3.64 -8.68 2.34
N THR A 103 3.60 -8.53 1.02
CA THR A 103 4.70 -7.89 0.26
C THR A 103 4.93 -6.47 0.75
N LYS A 104 3.86 -5.68 0.91
CA LYS A 104 3.92 -4.31 1.44
C LYS A 104 4.54 -4.27 2.84
N LYS A 105 4.14 -5.17 3.75
CA LYS A 105 4.70 -5.28 5.11
C LYS A 105 6.19 -5.59 5.08
N VAL A 106 6.63 -6.52 4.23
CA VAL A 106 8.05 -6.89 4.09
C VAL A 106 8.88 -5.72 3.55
N GLU A 107 8.36 -5.01 2.55
CA GLU A 107 9.01 -3.81 2.00
C GLU A 107 9.10 -2.69 3.03
N GLU A 108 8.03 -2.40 3.76
CA GLU A 108 8.02 -1.41 4.84
C GLU A 108 9.04 -1.75 5.93
N GLN A 109 9.16 -3.02 6.32
CA GLN A 109 10.18 -3.46 7.28
C GLN A 109 11.60 -3.24 6.75
N LYS A 110 11.86 -3.57 5.47
CA LYS A 110 13.16 -3.33 4.82
C LYS A 110 13.49 -1.84 4.76
N VAL A 111 12.51 -1.00 4.42
CA VAL A 111 12.65 0.46 4.38
C VAL A 111 12.93 1.03 5.77
N LYS A 112 12.17 0.63 6.80
CA LYS A 112 12.37 1.04 8.20
C LYS A 112 13.77 0.69 8.69
N ARG A 113 14.21 -0.57 8.52
CA ARG A 113 15.57 -1.01 8.88
C ARG A 113 16.65 -0.17 8.20
N LYS A 114 16.52 0.11 6.90
CA LYS A 114 17.48 0.96 6.16
C LYS A 114 17.43 2.41 6.64
N ALA A 115 16.26 2.95 6.95
CA ALA A 115 16.10 4.31 7.48
C ALA A 115 16.74 4.45 8.87
N GLU A 116 16.55 3.48 9.76
CA GLU A 116 17.19 3.42 11.08
C GLU A 116 18.72 3.36 10.99
N GLN A 117 19.25 2.53 10.10
CA GLN A 117 20.70 2.46 9.84
C GLN A 117 21.25 3.81 9.36
N ARG A 118 20.54 4.49 8.45
CA ARG A 118 20.92 5.83 7.98
C ARG A 118 20.86 6.86 9.10
N LYS A 119 19.84 6.81 9.96
CA LYS A 119 19.70 7.70 11.14
C LYS A 119 20.86 7.50 12.11
N LYS A 120 21.20 6.25 12.47
CA LYS A 120 22.33 5.92 13.34
C LYS A 120 23.66 6.39 12.73
N LYS A 121 23.89 6.18 11.43
CA LYS A 121 25.09 6.66 10.73
C LYS A 121 25.19 8.19 10.72
N LYS A 122 24.06 8.89 10.54
CA LYS A 122 24.00 10.36 10.62
C LYS A 122 24.35 10.84 12.03
N GLN A 123 23.76 10.24 13.06
CA GLN A 123 24.05 10.56 14.47
C GLN A 123 25.53 10.31 14.81
N ASN A 124 26.11 9.18 14.41
CA ASN A 124 27.52 8.91 14.66
C ASN A 124 28.44 9.92 13.97
N ARG A 125 28.12 10.34 12.73
CA ARG A 125 28.86 11.40 12.03
C ARG A 125 28.77 12.75 12.75
N THR A 126 27.58 13.14 13.21
CA THR A 126 27.42 14.39 13.96
C THR A 126 28.15 14.35 15.30
N HIS A 127 28.06 13.26 16.05
CA HIS A 127 28.81 13.09 17.30
C HIS A 127 30.32 13.09 17.08
N ALA A 128 30.83 12.45 16.02
CA ALA A 128 32.25 12.48 15.69
C ALA A 128 32.74 13.90 15.34
N GLN A 129 31.94 14.69 14.60
CA GLN A 129 32.25 16.09 14.32
C GLN A 129 32.26 16.95 15.58
N ILE A 130 31.29 16.75 16.48
CA ILE A 130 31.23 17.47 17.77
C ILE A 130 32.45 17.11 18.63
N ARG A 131 32.80 15.83 18.74
CA ARG A 131 33.98 15.37 19.50
C ARG A 131 35.28 15.97 18.96
N LYS A 132 35.45 16.02 17.63
CA LYS A 132 36.62 16.67 17.02
C LYS A 132 36.72 18.15 17.40
N LYS A 133 35.63 18.90 17.24
CA LYS A 133 35.56 20.32 17.63
C LYS A 133 35.80 20.53 19.12
N LEU A 134 35.27 19.64 19.98
CA LEU A 134 35.48 19.70 21.42
C LEU A 134 36.94 19.45 21.78
N ASN A 135 37.59 18.45 21.17
CA ASN A 135 39.01 18.19 21.38
C ASN A 135 39.89 19.34 20.91
N GLU A 136 39.61 19.94 19.74
CA GLU A 136 40.31 21.15 19.27
C GLU A 136 40.19 22.31 20.27
N GLN A 137 39.01 22.49 20.89
CA GLN A 137 38.80 23.50 21.93
C GLN A 137 39.51 23.15 23.23
N LEU A 138 39.49 21.89 23.66
CA LEU A 138 40.21 21.41 24.84
C LEU A 138 41.72 21.62 24.68
N GLU A 139 42.29 21.23 23.55
CA GLU A 139 43.72 21.44 23.23
C GLU A 139 44.10 22.93 23.27
N ALA A 140 43.30 23.81 22.64
CA ALA A 140 43.50 25.25 22.71
C ALA A 140 43.41 25.80 24.15
N THR A 141 42.47 25.30 24.95
CA THR A 141 42.30 25.71 26.36
C THR A 141 43.45 25.20 27.22
N THR A 142 43.93 23.97 27.02
CA THR A 142 45.09 23.42 27.73
C THR A 142 46.37 24.20 27.43
N ILE A 143 46.65 24.57 26.18
CA ILE A 143 47.82 25.41 25.80
C ILE A 143 47.77 26.78 26.50
N THR A 144 46.58 27.35 26.63
CA THR A 144 46.37 28.64 27.31
C THR A 144 46.53 28.52 28.83
N THR A 145 46.14 27.39 29.43
CA THR A 145 46.19 27.15 30.88
C THR A 145 47.58 26.68 31.36
N THR A 146 48.32 25.94 30.54
CA THR A 146 49.72 25.53 30.83
C THR A 146 50.69 26.72 30.85
N THR A 147 50.33 27.86 30.26
CA THR A 147 51.12 29.09 30.34
C THR A 147 50.92 29.81 31.69
N THR A 148 49.97 29.37 32.55
CA THR A 148 49.64 30.07 33.81
C THR A 148 49.69 29.19 35.08
N LYS A 149 49.75 27.85 35.01
CA LYS A 149 49.86 27.02 36.23
C LYS A 149 50.75 25.79 36.02
N ASN A 150 52.03 25.92 36.35
CA ASN A 150 52.79 24.82 36.94
C ASN A 150 52.32 24.68 38.39
N ASN A 151 51.58 23.61 38.70
CA ASN A 151 51.65 22.86 39.97
C ASN A 151 50.59 21.74 39.99
N GLU A 152 51.12 20.51 40.05
CA GLU A 152 50.67 19.31 40.79
C GLU A 152 49.16 19.01 40.89
N ASN A 153 48.74 17.83 40.43
CA ASN A 153 48.64 16.62 41.27
C ASN A 153 48.12 15.41 40.47
N ASP A 154 48.66 14.25 40.87
CA ASP A 154 48.15 12.89 40.59
C ASP A 154 46.68 12.77 41.01
N ASP A 155 45.93 11.90 40.32
CA ASP A 155 45.14 10.84 40.97
C ASP A 155 44.55 9.89 39.92
N ASP A 156 44.76 8.61 40.19
CA ASP A 156 44.21 7.43 39.52
C ASP A 156 42.68 7.45 39.52
N ASP A 157 42.06 6.87 38.48
CA ASP A 157 40.83 6.09 38.68
C ASP A 157 40.59 5.15 37.50
N GLU A 158 40.69 3.85 37.79
CA GLU A 158 40.16 2.76 36.97
C GLU A 158 38.64 2.89 36.85
N ASP A 159 38.07 2.46 35.73
CA ASP A 159 36.76 1.80 35.81
C ASP A 159 36.51 0.87 34.62
N GLU A 160 36.49 -0.43 34.95
CA GLU A 160 35.84 -1.48 34.18
C GLU A 160 34.34 -1.20 34.02
N LYS A 161 33.74 -1.62 32.89
CA LYS A 161 32.65 -2.62 32.89
C LYS A 161 32.08 -2.94 31.51
N GLU A 162 32.11 -4.25 31.24
CA GLU A 162 31.09 -5.14 30.62
C GLU A 162 29.75 -4.49 30.17
N ASN A 163 29.11 -4.90 29.06
CA ASN A 163 28.54 -6.25 28.92
C ASN A 163 28.11 -6.55 27.47
N LYS A 164 28.39 -7.78 27.03
CA LYS A 164 27.69 -8.44 25.91
C LYS A 164 26.39 -9.03 26.44
N LYS A 165 25.31 -8.89 25.67
CA LYS A 165 24.16 -9.80 25.75
C LYS A 165 23.75 -10.15 24.33
N ASP A 166 24.07 -11.38 23.96
CA ASP A 166 23.50 -12.10 22.82
C ASP A 166 22.18 -12.71 23.31
N ASP A 167 21.08 -12.43 22.60
CA ASP A 167 19.88 -13.26 22.45
C ASP A 167 19.11 -12.77 21.20
#